data_AF-A0A8C7AW38-F1
#
_entry.id   AF-A0A8C7AW38-F1
#
_cell.length_a   1.000
_cell.length_b   1.000
_cell.length_c   1.000
_cell.angle_alpha   90.00
_cell.angle_beta   90.00
_cell.angle_gamma   90.00
#
_symmetry.space_group_name_H-M   'P 1'
#
loop_
_entity.id
_entity.type
_entity.pdbx_description
1 polymer ?
#
loop_
_entity_poly.entity_id
_entity_poly.type
_entity_poly.pdbx_seq_one_letter_code
_entity_poly.pdbx_strand_id
1 'polypeptide(L)'
;MPYNCCLPNVSCRSTCSSRPCVPPSCHTCTLPGACNIPANVGNCGWFCEGSFNGSEKETMQFLNDRLASYLEKVRQLERENAELESRIRERCQQQEPYVCPSYQSYFRTIEELQQKILCAKSENARLVVQIDNAKLAADDFRTKYETELGLRQLVESDINGLRRILDELTLCKSDLEAQVESLKEELLCLKRNHEEEVNTLRCQIGDRLNVEVDAAPAVDLNRVLNETRCQYEALVETNRRDVEEWFTTQTEELNKQVVSSSEQLQSCQAEIIELRRTVNALEIELQAQHNLRDSLENTLTETEARYSSQLSQLQCMITNVESQLAEIRSDLERQNQEYQVLLDVRARLECEINTYRGLLESEDCKLPCNPCATTNACGSSGSCVSNSCAPCTPCVPRPRCGPCNSFVR
;
A
#
# COMPACT_ATOMS: atom_id res chain seq x y z
N MET A 1 5.30 -19.87 -28.86
CA MET A 1 6.39 -19.64 -27.88
C MET A 1 5.96 -18.53 -26.94
N PRO A 2 5.30 -18.82 -25.80
CA PRO A 2 4.96 -17.77 -24.85
C PRO A 2 6.14 -17.56 -23.89
N TYR A 3 6.70 -16.36 -23.88
CA TYR A 3 7.69 -15.96 -22.87
C TYR A 3 6.95 -15.60 -21.58
N ASN A 4 6.92 -16.53 -20.63
CA ASN A 4 6.56 -16.26 -19.24
C ASN A 4 7.70 -15.49 -18.57
N CYS A 5 7.47 -14.21 -18.27
CA CYS A 5 8.33 -13.45 -17.37
C CYS A 5 7.80 -13.56 -15.94
N CYS A 6 8.34 -14.53 -15.20
CA CYS A 6 8.21 -14.58 -13.74
C CYS A 6 9.05 -13.45 -13.13
N LEU A 7 8.40 -12.47 -12.49
CA LEU A 7 9.05 -11.50 -11.62
C LEU A 7 9.25 -12.10 -10.22
N PRO A 8 10.44 -12.01 -9.61
CA PRO A 8 10.62 -12.37 -8.21
C PRO A 8 10.07 -11.25 -7.31
N ASN A 9 9.11 -11.62 -6.47
CA ASN A 9 8.57 -10.79 -5.39
C ASN A 9 9.63 -10.61 -4.29
N VAL A 10 10.35 -9.50 -4.30
CA VAL A 10 11.27 -9.13 -3.22
C VAL A 10 10.50 -8.27 -2.20
N SER A 11 9.84 -8.95 -1.27
CA SER A 11 9.23 -8.31 -0.10
C SER A 11 10.29 -8.08 0.97
N CYS A 12 10.94 -6.91 0.95
CA CYS A 12 11.80 -6.47 2.05
C CYS A 12 10.94 -5.77 3.11
N ARG A 13 10.37 -6.53 4.05
CA ARG A 13 9.96 -6.01 5.36
C ARG A 13 11.21 -5.91 6.25
N SER A 14 11.80 -4.73 6.38
CA SER A 14 12.71 -4.43 7.49
C SER A 14 11.94 -3.67 8.58
N THR A 15 11.49 -4.43 9.57
CA THR A 15 10.94 -3.90 10.82
C THR A 15 12.10 -3.39 11.68
N CYS A 16 12.44 -2.11 11.62
CA CYS A 16 13.37 -1.51 12.57
C CYS A 16 12.62 -1.15 13.85
N SER A 17 12.55 -2.09 14.79
CA SER A 17 12.20 -1.80 16.19
C SER A 17 13.36 -1.05 16.84
N SER A 18 13.14 0.22 17.16
CA SER A 18 13.95 1.04 18.05
C SER A 18 13.92 0.45 19.47
N ARG A 19 14.95 -0.34 19.82
CA ARG A 19 15.26 -0.68 21.22
C ARG A 19 15.98 0.50 21.87
N PRO A 20 15.57 0.96 23.07
CA PRO A 20 16.37 1.91 23.84
C PRO A 20 17.56 1.18 24.48
N CYS A 21 18.76 1.74 24.33
CA CYS A 21 19.95 1.33 25.05
C CYS A 21 19.82 1.75 26.53
N VAL A 22 19.71 0.78 27.43
CA VAL A 22 19.81 0.98 28.89
C VAL A 22 21.28 0.83 29.29
N PRO A 23 21.86 1.72 30.10
CA PRO A 23 23.26 1.61 30.53
C PRO A 23 23.45 0.45 31.53
N PRO A 24 24.64 -0.16 31.62
CA PRO A 24 24.90 -1.20 32.59
C PRO A 24 24.98 -0.60 34.00
N SER A 25 24.21 -1.22 34.89
CA SER A 25 24.20 -1.02 36.33
C SER A 25 25.59 -1.16 36.96
N CYS A 26 25.94 -0.18 37.80
CA CYS A 26 27.13 -0.17 38.64
C CYS A 26 27.16 -1.40 39.54
N HIS A 27 28.27 -2.15 39.51
CA HIS A 27 28.52 -3.23 40.46
C HIS A 27 28.79 -2.65 41.86
N THR A 28 27.99 -3.10 42.81
CA THR A 28 28.13 -2.91 44.25
C THR A 28 29.46 -3.50 44.73
N CYS A 29 30.40 -2.64 45.15
CA CYS A 29 31.56 -3.07 45.92
C CYS A 29 31.19 -3.10 47.40
N THR A 30 30.98 -4.31 47.92
CA THR A 30 30.82 -4.62 49.34
C THR A 30 32.13 -4.27 50.07
N LEU A 31 32.08 -3.32 51.00
CA LEU A 31 33.17 -3.03 51.92
C LEU A 31 33.24 -4.12 53.01
N PRO A 32 34.39 -4.77 53.25
CA PRO A 32 34.58 -5.68 54.37
C PRO A 32 35.12 -4.95 55.60
N GLY A 33 34.65 -5.36 56.78
CA GLY A 33 35.48 -5.33 58.00
C GLY A 33 35.12 -4.28 59.05
N ALA A 34 33.99 -4.46 59.73
CA ALA A 34 33.85 -4.01 61.11
C ALA A 34 34.33 -5.13 62.04
N CYS A 35 35.56 -5.07 62.53
CA CYS A 35 36.08 -5.90 63.63
C CYS A 35 37.25 -5.15 64.27
N ASN A 36 37.10 -4.78 65.55
CA ASN A 36 38.14 -4.65 66.59
C ASN A 36 37.76 -3.54 67.59
N ILE A 37 36.82 -3.87 68.47
CA ILE A 37 36.71 -3.27 69.80
C ILE A 37 37.60 -4.10 70.73
N PRO A 38 38.66 -3.56 71.34
CA PRO A 38 39.16 -4.10 72.59
C PRO A 38 38.45 -3.38 73.73
N ALA A 39 37.51 -4.08 74.35
CA ALA A 39 37.13 -3.83 75.73
C ALA A 39 38.35 -4.15 76.61
N ASN A 40 38.83 -3.19 77.39
CA ASN A 40 39.66 -3.48 78.56
C ASN A 40 38.93 -2.99 79.81
N VAL A 41 38.42 -3.97 80.56
CA VAL A 41 37.86 -3.86 81.89
C VAL A 41 38.94 -4.30 82.87
N GLY A 42 39.14 -3.53 83.94
CA GLY A 42 39.95 -3.89 85.11
C GLY A 42 41.03 -2.83 85.36
N ASN A 43 41.22 -2.28 86.56
CA ASN A 43 40.86 -2.78 87.87
C ASN A 43 40.92 -1.60 88.86
N CYS A 44 39.90 -1.47 89.71
CA CYS A 44 39.91 -0.58 90.88
C CYS A 44 40.79 -1.19 91.97
N GLY A 45 41.73 -0.40 92.49
CA GLY A 45 42.46 -0.68 93.71
C GLY A 45 42.48 0.57 94.59
N TRP A 46 41.40 0.81 95.30
CA TRP A 46 41.40 1.69 96.47
C TRP A 46 42.03 0.93 97.63
N PHE A 47 43.08 1.48 98.25
CA PHE A 47 43.18 1.53 99.72
C PHE A 47 44.16 2.64 100.15
N CYS A 48 43.72 3.36 101.18
CA CYS A 48 44.29 4.40 102.06
C CYS A 48 45.82 4.56 102.08
N GLU A 49 46.42 5.72 102.34
CA GLU A 49 46.15 6.64 103.46
C GLU A 49 47.06 7.88 103.33
N GLY A 50 46.54 9.08 103.62
CA GLY A 50 47.37 10.21 104.09
C GLY A 50 48.22 11.01 103.09
N SER A 51 47.65 12.03 102.47
CA SER A 51 48.21 13.41 102.40
C SER A 51 47.49 14.23 101.33
N PHE A 52 46.59 15.08 101.80
CA PHE A 52 45.98 16.17 101.02
C PHE A 52 47.12 17.08 100.51
N ASN A 53 47.45 17.02 99.21
CA ASN A 53 48.14 18.03 98.36
C ASN A 53 48.90 17.45 97.12
N GLY A 54 48.89 16.12 96.88
CA GLY A 54 49.56 15.49 95.71
C GLY A 54 48.64 15.12 94.52
N SER A 55 47.36 14.87 94.78
CA SER A 55 46.41 14.31 93.80
C SER A 55 46.06 15.27 92.66
N GLU A 56 46.00 16.58 92.93
CA GLU A 56 45.63 17.59 91.92
C GLU A 56 46.72 17.75 90.84
N LYS A 57 47.98 17.62 91.24
CA LYS A 57 49.14 17.70 90.34
C LYS A 57 49.22 16.50 89.41
N GLU A 58 48.98 15.29 89.93
CA GLU A 58 48.95 14.07 89.12
C GLU A 58 47.77 14.07 88.14
N THR A 59 46.60 14.57 88.55
CA THR A 59 45.46 14.74 87.63
C THR A 59 45.74 15.79 86.55
N MET A 60 46.42 16.89 86.88
CA MET A 60 46.85 17.89 85.90
C MET A 60 47.92 17.33 84.96
N GLN A 61 48.84 16.49 85.45
CA GLN A 61 49.84 15.81 84.64
C GLN A 61 49.17 14.86 83.62
N PHE A 62 48.23 14.04 84.07
CA PHE A 62 47.47 13.13 83.21
C PHE A 62 46.65 13.88 82.14
N LEU A 63 46.01 14.98 82.51
CA LEU A 63 45.28 15.83 81.57
C LEU A 63 46.22 16.50 80.57
N ASN A 64 47.39 16.96 81.01
CA ASN A 64 48.42 17.52 80.13
C ASN A 64 49.01 16.47 79.18
N ASP A 65 49.27 15.24 79.65
CA ASP A 65 49.74 14.13 78.81
C ASP A 65 48.69 13.71 77.79
N ARG A 66 47.41 13.70 78.20
CA ARG A 66 46.29 13.48 77.29
C ARG A 66 46.15 14.61 76.27
N LEU A 67 46.29 15.87 76.68
CA LEU A 67 46.29 17.03 75.77
C LEU A 67 47.46 16.95 74.80
N ALA A 68 48.66 16.58 75.25
CA ALA A 68 49.82 16.37 74.40
C ALA A 68 49.57 15.26 73.37
N SER A 69 48.93 14.15 73.78
CA SER A 69 48.53 13.07 72.86
C SER A 69 47.48 13.53 71.83
N TYR A 70 46.53 14.39 72.22
CA TYR A 70 45.56 14.97 71.28
C TYR A 70 46.23 15.94 70.31
N LEU A 71 47.13 16.81 70.79
CA LEU A 71 47.88 17.73 69.94
C LEU A 71 48.77 16.97 68.93
N GLU A 72 49.40 15.86 69.36
CA GLU A 72 50.17 15.02 68.45
C GLU A 72 49.27 14.31 67.43
N LYS A 73 48.07 13.88 67.84
CA LYS A 73 47.08 13.30 66.92
C LYS A 73 46.54 14.32 65.92
N VAL A 74 46.29 15.56 66.34
CA VAL A 74 45.89 16.66 65.45
C VAL A 74 47.00 16.94 64.43
N ARG A 75 48.26 17.05 64.86
CA ARG A 75 49.40 17.22 63.95
C ARG A 75 49.54 16.06 62.97
N GLN A 76 49.29 14.83 63.41
CA GLN A 76 49.28 13.67 62.51
C GLN A 76 48.16 13.77 61.47
N LEU A 77 46.94 14.12 61.89
CA LEU A 77 45.80 14.26 60.98
C LEU A 77 45.98 15.43 60.01
N GLU A 78 46.58 16.54 60.44
CA GLU A 78 46.93 17.66 59.56
C GLU A 78 47.92 17.24 58.48
N ARG A 79 48.94 16.43 58.83
CA ARG A 79 49.89 15.86 57.87
C ARG A 79 49.21 14.93 56.87
N GLU A 80 48.39 13.99 57.37
CA GLU A 80 47.63 13.06 56.54
C GLU A 80 46.65 13.80 55.61
N ASN A 81 46.00 14.86 56.09
CA ASN A 81 45.06 15.65 55.30
C ASN A 81 45.78 16.45 54.22
N ALA A 82 46.94 17.06 54.54
CA ALA A 82 47.78 17.74 53.55
C ALA A 82 48.27 16.78 52.45
N GLU A 83 48.65 15.54 52.80
CA GLU A 83 49.00 14.52 51.82
C GLU A 83 47.82 14.11 50.93
N LEU A 84 46.63 13.93 51.51
CA LEU A 84 45.42 13.59 50.74
C LEU A 84 45.00 14.74 49.81
N GLU A 85 45.06 15.99 50.26
CA GLU A 85 44.80 17.16 49.43
C GLU A 85 45.80 17.28 48.27
N SER A 86 47.07 16.94 48.50
CA SER A 86 48.08 16.87 47.45
C SER A 86 47.75 15.79 46.42
N ARG A 87 47.37 14.58 46.86
CA ARG A 87 46.95 13.48 45.98
C ARG A 87 45.68 13.78 45.20
N ILE A 88 44.71 14.49 45.79
CA ILE A 88 43.49 14.94 45.10
C ILE A 88 43.87 15.94 44.00
N ARG A 89 44.70 16.95 44.32
CA ARG A 89 45.15 17.94 43.34
C ARG A 89 45.91 17.30 42.19
N GLU A 90 46.82 16.37 42.48
CA GLU A 90 47.58 15.64 41.47
C GLU A 90 46.66 14.80 40.58
N ARG A 91 45.69 14.06 41.15
CA ARG A 91 44.72 13.29 40.37
C ARG A 91 43.80 14.19 39.52
N CYS A 92 43.38 15.35 40.03
CA CYS A 92 42.57 16.30 39.29
C CYS A 92 43.35 16.96 38.14
N GLN A 93 44.65 17.20 38.31
CA GLN A 93 45.51 17.70 37.23
C GLN A 93 45.85 16.63 36.20
N GLN A 94 45.98 15.37 36.62
CA GLN A 94 46.17 14.22 35.72
C GLN A 94 44.88 13.84 34.96
N GLN A 95 43.70 14.25 35.45
CA GLN A 95 42.49 14.26 34.63
C GLN A 95 42.62 15.38 33.59
N GLU A 96 43.29 15.10 32.48
CA GLU A 96 43.04 15.83 31.24
C GLU A 96 41.52 15.87 31.03
N PRO A 97 40.95 17.04 30.66
CA PRO A 97 39.55 17.09 30.24
C PRO A 97 39.42 16.09 29.11
N TYR A 98 38.64 15.03 29.30
CA TYR A 98 38.25 14.14 28.21
C TYR A 98 37.60 15.03 27.15
N VAL A 99 38.39 15.44 26.15
CA VAL A 99 37.91 16.24 25.03
C VAL A 99 36.92 15.34 24.33
N CYS A 100 35.63 15.64 24.53
CA CYS A 100 34.54 14.93 23.88
C CYS A 100 34.86 14.87 22.37
N PRO A 101 34.97 13.68 21.75
CA PRO A 101 35.22 13.59 20.31
C PRO A 101 34.19 14.45 19.58
N SER A 102 34.61 15.31 18.66
CA SER A 102 33.69 16.22 17.98
C SER A 102 32.72 15.44 17.10
N TYR A 103 31.53 15.14 17.62
CA TYR A 103 30.48 14.40 16.90
C TYR A 103 29.90 15.15 15.70
N GLN A 104 30.31 16.40 15.48
CA GLN A 104 29.88 17.28 14.39
C GLN A 104 30.05 16.65 13.00
N SER A 105 31.13 15.88 12.78
CA SER A 105 31.36 15.20 11.49
C SER A 105 30.32 14.12 11.22
N TYR A 106 29.94 13.35 12.25
CA TYR A 106 28.90 12.33 12.14
C TYR A 106 27.53 12.95 11.85
N PHE A 107 27.17 14.04 12.53
CA PHE A 107 25.92 14.76 12.24
C PHE A 107 25.86 15.26 10.80
N ARG A 108 26.96 15.85 10.30
CA ARG A 108 27.06 16.28 8.91
C ARG A 108 26.87 15.11 7.93
N THR A 109 27.51 13.96 8.17
CA THR A 109 27.31 12.77 7.32
C THR A 109 25.87 12.24 7.38
N ILE A 110 25.22 12.29 8.54
CA ILE A 110 23.82 11.88 8.70
C ILE A 110 22.90 12.80 7.90
N GLU A 111 23.09 14.11 7.98
CA GLU A 111 22.34 15.10 7.18
C GLU A 111 22.53 14.88 5.68
N GLU A 112 23.77 14.66 5.23
CA GLU A 112 24.07 14.37 3.83
C GLU A 112 23.39 13.08 3.35
N LEU A 113 23.34 12.03 4.18
CA LEU A 113 22.65 10.79 3.87
C LEU A 113 21.13 10.97 3.85
N GLN A 114 20.57 11.71 4.80
CA GLN A 114 19.14 12.03 4.83
C GLN A 114 18.73 12.80 3.56
N GLN A 115 19.54 13.78 3.13
CA GLN A 115 19.29 14.53 1.91
C GLN A 115 19.32 13.64 0.68
N LYS A 116 20.30 12.73 0.58
CA LYS A 116 20.37 11.74 -0.52
C LYS A 116 19.13 10.83 -0.55
N ILE A 117 18.65 10.38 0.60
CA ILE A 117 17.43 9.56 0.71
C ILE A 117 16.20 10.34 0.21
N LEU A 118 16.07 11.62 0.61
CA LEU A 118 14.96 12.46 0.16
C LEU A 118 15.01 12.70 -1.35
N CYS A 119 16.17 13.01 -1.91
CA CYS A 119 16.36 13.14 -3.36
C CYS A 119 15.97 11.84 -4.09
N ALA A 120 16.51 10.70 -3.66
CA ALA A 120 16.19 9.40 -4.25
C ALA A 120 14.70 9.05 -4.14
N LYS A 121 14.04 9.40 -3.03
CA LYS A 121 12.60 9.20 -2.85
C LYS A 121 11.79 10.06 -3.84
N SER A 122 12.19 11.32 -4.04
CA SER A 122 11.55 12.22 -5.00
C SER A 122 11.74 11.76 -6.45
N GLU A 123 12.93 11.26 -6.78
CA GLU A 123 13.25 10.70 -8.10
C GLU A 123 12.46 9.41 -8.35
N ASN A 124 12.34 8.54 -7.35
CA ASN A 124 11.54 7.33 -7.45
C ASN A 124 10.06 7.67 -7.71
N ALA A 125 9.49 8.62 -6.96
CA ALA A 125 8.12 9.10 -7.22
C ALA A 125 7.96 9.65 -8.64
N ARG A 126 8.93 10.44 -9.13
CA ARG A 126 8.95 10.94 -10.52
C ARG A 126 8.98 9.79 -11.54
N LEU A 127 9.81 8.77 -11.31
CA LEU A 127 9.91 7.61 -12.22
C LEU A 127 8.63 6.78 -12.23
N VAL A 128 7.98 6.57 -11.07
CA VAL A 128 6.68 5.87 -11.00
C VAL A 128 5.64 6.58 -11.85
N VAL A 129 5.52 7.91 -11.74
CA VAL A 129 4.59 8.69 -12.57
C VAL A 129 4.93 8.59 -14.07
N GLN A 130 6.22 8.59 -14.43
CA GLN A 130 6.64 8.40 -15.83
C GLN A 130 6.30 7.00 -16.36
N ILE A 131 6.45 5.97 -15.54
CA ILE A 131 6.06 4.60 -15.88
C ILE A 131 4.55 4.53 -16.10
N ASP A 132 3.76 5.10 -15.21
CA ASP A 132 2.30 5.07 -15.33
C ASP A 132 1.83 5.87 -16.55
N ASN A 133 2.44 7.02 -16.84
CA ASN A 133 2.16 7.79 -18.06
C ASN A 133 2.51 6.98 -19.33
N ALA A 134 3.67 6.32 -19.36
CA ALA A 134 4.08 5.49 -20.49
C ALA A 134 3.15 4.28 -20.70
N LYS A 135 2.67 3.66 -19.61
CA LYS A 135 1.67 2.58 -19.66
C LYS A 135 0.34 3.07 -20.22
N LEU A 136 -0.18 4.19 -19.72
CA LEU A 136 -1.42 4.78 -20.22
C LEU A 136 -1.31 5.11 -21.72
N ALA A 137 -0.20 5.71 -22.15
CA ALA A 137 0.04 5.98 -23.57
C ALA A 137 0.10 4.68 -24.40
N ALA A 138 0.73 3.62 -23.88
CA ALA A 138 0.77 2.32 -24.56
C ALA A 138 -0.61 1.67 -24.67
N ASP A 139 -1.43 1.74 -23.62
CA ASP A 139 -2.81 1.24 -23.63
C ASP A 139 -3.71 2.05 -24.59
N ASP A 140 -3.53 3.36 -24.67
CA ASP A 140 -4.21 4.23 -25.65
C ASP A 140 -3.85 3.83 -27.09
N PHE A 141 -2.56 3.58 -27.37
CA PHE A 141 -2.13 3.12 -28.69
C PHE A 141 -2.62 1.72 -29.01
N ARG A 142 -2.65 0.81 -28.03
CA ARG A 142 -3.21 -0.54 -28.21
C ARG A 142 -4.68 -0.45 -28.62
N THR A 143 -5.47 0.33 -27.88
CA THR A 143 -6.90 0.50 -28.17
C THR A 143 -7.11 1.10 -29.56
N LYS A 144 -6.35 2.14 -29.92
CA LYS A 144 -6.40 2.74 -31.28
C LYS A 144 -6.02 1.73 -32.37
N TYR A 145 -5.01 0.90 -32.13
CA TYR A 145 -4.60 -0.15 -33.06
C TYR A 145 -5.71 -1.19 -33.25
N GLU A 146 -6.34 -1.65 -32.18
CA GLU A 146 -7.44 -2.62 -32.25
C GLU A 146 -8.64 -2.05 -33.02
N THR A 147 -8.99 -0.78 -32.80
CA THR A 147 -10.07 -0.12 -33.55
C THR A 147 -9.74 0.03 -35.04
N GLU A 148 -8.52 0.48 -35.38
CA GLU A 148 -8.07 0.62 -36.77
C GLU A 148 -7.98 -0.74 -37.47
N LEU A 149 -7.51 -1.78 -36.77
CA LEU A 149 -7.48 -3.14 -37.28
C LEU A 149 -8.89 -3.64 -37.60
N GLY A 150 -9.86 -3.40 -36.72
CA GLY A 150 -11.27 -3.73 -36.96
C GLY A 150 -11.85 -3.01 -38.18
N LEU A 151 -11.61 -1.69 -38.30
CA LEU A 151 -12.03 -0.91 -39.48
C LEU A 151 -11.37 -1.43 -40.77
N ARG A 152 -10.07 -1.76 -40.72
CA ARG A 152 -9.35 -2.33 -41.85
C ARG A 152 -9.95 -3.66 -42.31
N GLN A 153 -10.25 -4.56 -41.37
CA GLN A 153 -10.87 -5.86 -41.68
C GLN A 153 -12.26 -5.69 -42.29
N LEU A 154 -13.06 -4.74 -41.79
CA LEU A 154 -14.37 -4.42 -42.37
C LEU A 154 -14.24 -3.94 -43.82
N VAL A 155 -13.35 -2.98 -44.08
CA VAL A 155 -13.09 -2.48 -45.44
C VAL A 155 -12.56 -3.59 -46.35
N GLU A 156 -11.70 -4.48 -45.84
CA GLU A 156 -11.24 -5.64 -46.62
C GLU A 156 -12.37 -6.61 -46.95
N SER A 157 -13.31 -6.82 -46.02
CA SER A 157 -14.49 -7.64 -46.28
C SER A 157 -15.39 -7.03 -47.36
N ASP A 158 -15.59 -5.71 -47.33
CA ASP A 158 -16.35 -4.98 -48.34
C ASP A 158 -15.68 -5.05 -49.72
N ILE A 159 -14.35 -4.85 -49.78
CA ILE A 159 -13.57 -4.98 -51.04
C ILE A 159 -13.71 -6.39 -51.61
N ASN A 160 -13.63 -7.42 -50.77
CA ASN A 160 -13.80 -8.80 -51.21
C ASN A 160 -15.23 -9.08 -51.69
N GLY A 161 -16.25 -8.50 -51.04
CA GLY A 161 -17.64 -8.54 -51.50
C GLY A 161 -17.82 -7.86 -52.86
N LEU A 162 -17.29 -6.66 -53.04
CA LEU A 162 -17.33 -5.91 -54.30
C LEU A 162 -16.62 -6.65 -55.44
N ARG A 163 -15.50 -7.34 -55.16
CA ARG A 163 -14.82 -8.20 -56.15
C ARG A 163 -15.71 -9.35 -56.60
N ARG A 164 -16.42 -10.02 -55.69
CA ARG A 164 -17.36 -11.10 -56.04
C ARG A 164 -18.49 -10.59 -56.92
N ILE A 165 -19.09 -9.44 -56.57
CA ILE A 165 -20.14 -8.81 -57.38
C ILE A 165 -19.61 -8.45 -58.78
N LEU A 166 -18.38 -7.94 -58.87
CA LEU A 166 -17.74 -7.66 -60.17
C LEU A 166 -17.56 -8.94 -61.00
N ASP A 167 -17.12 -10.04 -60.39
CA ASP A 167 -16.97 -11.33 -61.06
C ASP A 167 -18.33 -11.86 -61.55
N GLU A 168 -19.36 -11.80 -60.72
CA GLU A 168 -20.74 -12.17 -61.08
C GLU A 168 -21.31 -11.33 -62.22
N LEU A 169 -21.09 -10.01 -62.20
CA LEU A 169 -21.50 -9.11 -63.28
C LEU A 169 -20.73 -9.38 -64.57
N THR A 170 -19.45 -9.75 -64.46
CA THR A 170 -18.62 -10.11 -65.62
C THR A 170 -19.13 -11.39 -66.28
N LEU A 171 -19.50 -12.39 -65.49
CA LEU A 171 -20.14 -13.63 -65.98
C LEU A 171 -21.50 -13.34 -66.63
N CYS A 172 -22.37 -12.57 -65.97
CA CYS A 172 -23.66 -12.18 -66.54
C CYS A 172 -23.50 -11.44 -67.88
N LYS A 173 -22.48 -10.57 -67.97
CA LYS A 173 -22.17 -9.86 -69.20
C LYS A 173 -21.73 -10.82 -70.30
N SER A 174 -20.82 -11.77 -70.02
CA SER A 174 -20.40 -12.75 -71.03
C SER A 174 -21.55 -13.65 -71.49
N ASP A 175 -22.46 -14.03 -70.59
CA ASP A 175 -23.64 -14.83 -70.95
C ASP A 175 -24.58 -14.06 -71.88
N LEU A 176 -24.81 -12.78 -71.61
CA LEU A 176 -25.59 -11.90 -72.48
C LEU A 176 -24.90 -11.66 -73.83
N GLU A 177 -23.58 -11.49 -73.85
CA GLU A 177 -22.80 -11.36 -75.08
C GLU A 177 -22.91 -12.63 -75.95
N ALA A 178 -22.81 -13.82 -75.34
CA ALA A 178 -23.00 -15.10 -76.02
C ALA A 178 -24.42 -15.26 -76.59
N GLN A 179 -25.46 -14.86 -75.84
CA GLN A 179 -26.84 -14.85 -76.34
C GLN A 179 -27.00 -13.90 -77.54
N VAL A 180 -26.39 -12.72 -77.49
CA VAL A 180 -26.41 -11.76 -78.60
C VAL A 180 -25.70 -12.32 -79.84
N GLU A 181 -24.58 -13.01 -79.68
CA GLU A 181 -23.86 -13.66 -80.77
C GLU A 181 -24.67 -14.80 -81.38
N SER A 182 -25.23 -15.68 -80.56
CA SER A 182 -26.13 -16.76 -80.99
C SER A 182 -27.33 -16.23 -81.79
N LEU A 183 -28.02 -15.20 -81.30
CA LEU A 183 -29.15 -14.60 -82.02
C LEU A 183 -28.73 -13.96 -83.35
N LYS A 184 -27.51 -13.40 -83.43
CA LYS A 184 -26.97 -12.87 -84.70
C LYS A 184 -26.70 -14.01 -85.70
N GLU A 185 -26.15 -15.13 -85.24
CA GLU A 185 -25.91 -16.31 -86.07
C GLU A 185 -27.22 -16.91 -86.58
N GLU A 186 -28.23 -17.04 -85.72
CA GLU A 186 -29.58 -17.49 -86.10
C GLU A 186 -30.19 -16.57 -87.17
N LEU A 187 -30.09 -15.26 -87.00
CA LEU A 187 -30.59 -14.27 -87.96
C LEU A 187 -29.86 -14.38 -89.31
N LEU A 188 -28.54 -14.57 -89.30
CA LEU A 188 -27.76 -14.80 -90.53
C LEU A 188 -28.15 -16.11 -91.23
N CYS A 189 -28.37 -17.19 -90.47
CA CYS A 189 -28.83 -18.46 -91.01
C CYS A 189 -30.22 -18.33 -91.63
N LEU A 190 -31.17 -17.69 -90.93
CA LEU A 190 -32.51 -17.41 -91.44
C LEU A 190 -32.48 -16.59 -92.74
N LYS A 191 -31.64 -15.56 -92.81
CA LYS A 191 -31.45 -14.77 -94.04
C LYS A 191 -30.90 -15.59 -95.20
N ARG A 192 -29.87 -16.41 -94.93
CA ARG A 192 -29.27 -17.29 -95.96
C ARG A 192 -30.29 -18.30 -96.46
N ASN A 193 -30.99 -18.98 -95.55
CA ASN A 193 -32.04 -19.93 -95.90
C ASN A 193 -33.13 -19.26 -96.73
N HIS A 194 -33.59 -18.08 -96.34
CA HIS A 194 -34.58 -17.33 -97.11
C HIS A 194 -34.06 -16.95 -98.51
N GLU A 195 -32.80 -16.51 -98.63
CA GLU A 195 -32.19 -16.19 -99.93
C GLU A 195 -32.07 -17.43 -100.81
N GLU A 196 -31.67 -18.58 -100.26
CA GLU A 196 -31.64 -19.87 -100.94
C GLU A 196 -33.05 -20.34 -101.37
N GLU A 197 -34.05 -20.22 -100.50
CA GLU A 197 -35.46 -20.52 -100.82
C GLU A 197 -35.99 -19.60 -101.93
N VAL A 198 -35.72 -18.30 -101.85
CA VAL A 198 -36.11 -17.35 -102.90
C VAL A 198 -35.39 -17.67 -104.21
N ASN A 199 -34.11 -18.03 -104.16
CA ASN A 199 -33.33 -18.41 -105.35
C ASN A 199 -33.83 -19.73 -105.95
N THR A 200 -34.11 -20.75 -105.14
CA THR A 200 -34.68 -22.01 -105.60
C THR A 200 -36.07 -21.81 -106.20
N LEU A 201 -36.94 -21.02 -105.57
CA LEU A 201 -38.24 -20.65 -106.14
C LEU A 201 -38.09 -19.86 -107.45
N ARG A 202 -37.13 -18.92 -107.54
CA ARG A 202 -36.82 -18.19 -108.78
C ARG A 202 -36.30 -19.13 -109.88
N CYS A 203 -35.45 -20.10 -109.55
CA CYS A 203 -34.97 -21.13 -110.47
C CYS A 203 -36.11 -22.07 -110.92
N GLN A 204 -37.02 -22.45 -110.01
CA GLN A 204 -38.21 -23.23 -110.34
C GLN A 204 -39.17 -22.46 -111.27
N ILE A 205 -39.24 -21.13 -111.13
CA ILE A 205 -40.03 -20.26 -112.02
C ILE A 205 -39.30 -20.05 -113.37
N GLY A 206 -37.96 -20.12 -113.39
CA GLY A 206 -37.14 -19.97 -114.60
C GLY A 206 -37.07 -21.20 -115.50
N ASP A 207 -37.29 -22.41 -114.97
CA ASP A 207 -37.05 -23.67 -115.70
C ASP A 207 -38.26 -24.64 -115.70
N ARG A 208 -39.48 -24.11 -115.61
CA ARG A 208 -40.72 -24.88 -115.85
C ARG A 208 -41.46 -24.41 -117.10
N LEU A 209 -40.89 -24.79 -118.24
CA LEU A 209 -41.67 -25.26 -119.38
C LEU A 209 -42.56 -26.43 -118.93
N ASN A 210 -43.83 -26.37 -119.31
CA ASN A 210 -44.86 -27.42 -119.36
C ASN A 210 -44.71 -28.58 -118.36
N VAL A 211 -45.54 -28.55 -117.31
CA VAL A 211 -45.93 -29.77 -116.59
C VAL A 211 -47.29 -30.20 -117.14
N GLU A 212 -47.28 -31.09 -118.12
CA GLU A 212 -48.44 -31.93 -118.44
C GLU A 212 -48.71 -32.84 -117.23
N VAL A 213 -49.95 -32.78 -116.76
CA VAL A 213 -50.48 -33.60 -115.68
C VAL A 213 -50.70 -35.01 -116.22
N ASP A 214 -49.79 -35.92 -115.92
CA ASP A 214 -50.06 -37.36 -116.02
C ASP A 214 -50.73 -37.81 -114.72
N ALA A 215 -52.03 -38.09 -114.82
CA ALA A 215 -52.85 -38.56 -113.71
C ALA A 215 -52.45 -40.00 -113.38
N ALA A 216 -51.55 -40.14 -112.39
CA ALA A 216 -51.26 -41.43 -111.79
C ALA A 216 -52.55 -42.12 -111.29
N PRO A 217 -52.62 -43.46 -111.31
CA PRO A 217 -53.85 -44.22 -111.15
C PRO A 217 -54.57 -43.89 -109.84
N ALA A 218 -55.90 -43.84 -109.88
CA ALA A 218 -56.76 -43.52 -108.75
C ALA A 218 -56.31 -44.21 -107.47
N VAL A 219 -55.55 -43.48 -106.65
CA VAL A 219 -55.28 -43.86 -105.28
C VAL A 219 -56.62 -43.77 -104.56
N ASP A 220 -56.97 -44.82 -103.82
CA ASP A 220 -58.17 -44.86 -103.01
C ASP A 220 -58.21 -43.64 -102.07
N LEU A 221 -58.97 -42.62 -102.47
CA LEU A 221 -59.02 -41.32 -101.81
C LEU A 221 -59.49 -41.48 -100.35
N ASN A 222 -60.33 -42.48 -100.09
CA ASN A 222 -60.74 -42.83 -98.73
C ASN A 222 -59.56 -43.33 -97.89
N ARG A 223 -58.63 -44.10 -98.47
CA ARG A 223 -57.44 -44.56 -97.76
C ARG A 223 -56.53 -43.40 -97.38
N VAL A 224 -56.26 -42.48 -98.32
CA VAL A 224 -55.40 -41.30 -98.06
C VAL A 224 -56.07 -40.31 -97.10
N LEU A 225 -57.38 -40.09 -97.23
CA LEU A 225 -58.13 -39.25 -96.28
C LEU A 225 -58.16 -39.88 -94.88
N ASN A 226 -58.28 -41.21 -94.76
CA ASN A 226 -58.17 -41.89 -93.48
C ASN A 226 -56.74 -41.88 -92.93
N GLU A 227 -55.71 -42.06 -93.75
CA GLU A 227 -54.31 -41.96 -93.33
C GLU A 227 -53.96 -40.56 -92.82
N THR A 228 -54.37 -39.52 -93.55
CA THR A 228 -54.19 -38.13 -93.11
C THR A 228 -54.98 -37.83 -91.85
N ARG A 229 -56.21 -38.32 -91.71
CA ARG A 229 -56.99 -38.23 -90.47
C ARG A 229 -56.29 -38.92 -89.30
N CYS A 230 -55.83 -40.15 -89.48
CA CYS A 230 -55.07 -40.89 -88.46
C CYS A 230 -53.78 -40.16 -88.06
N GLN A 231 -53.07 -39.53 -89.01
CA GLN A 231 -51.88 -38.73 -88.72
C GLN A 231 -52.23 -37.47 -87.91
N TYR A 232 -53.32 -36.78 -88.24
CA TYR A 232 -53.78 -35.63 -87.45
C TYR A 232 -54.26 -36.03 -86.06
N GLU A 233 -55.03 -37.11 -85.95
CA GLU A 233 -55.49 -37.63 -84.65
C GLU A 233 -54.29 -38.06 -83.79
N ALA A 234 -53.30 -38.73 -84.37
CA ALA A 234 -52.06 -39.07 -83.67
C ALA A 234 -51.27 -37.83 -83.24
N LEU A 235 -51.17 -36.80 -84.11
CA LEU A 235 -50.45 -35.56 -83.82
C LEU A 235 -51.15 -34.73 -82.74
N VAL A 236 -52.48 -34.65 -82.76
CA VAL A 236 -53.28 -34.00 -81.72
C VAL A 236 -53.13 -34.76 -80.39
N GLU A 237 -53.13 -36.09 -80.43
CA GLU A 237 -52.98 -36.91 -79.23
C GLU A 237 -51.55 -36.87 -78.65
N THR A 238 -50.51 -36.78 -79.47
CA THR A 238 -49.14 -36.49 -79.00
C THR A 238 -49.07 -35.09 -78.42
N ASN A 239 -49.61 -34.08 -79.11
CA ASN A 239 -49.57 -32.69 -78.63
C ASN A 239 -50.30 -32.54 -77.29
N ARG A 240 -51.46 -33.19 -77.12
CA ARG A 240 -52.20 -33.23 -75.85
C ARG A 240 -51.36 -33.83 -74.72
N ARG A 241 -50.69 -34.97 -74.97
CA ARG A 241 -49.80 -35.61 -74.00
C ARG A 241 -48.60 -34.74 -73.66
N ASP A 242 -47.93 -34.16 -74.65
CA ASP A 242 -46.77 -33.30 -74.44
C ASP A 242 -47.13 -32.07 -73.59
N VAL A 243 -48.31 -31.48 -73.83
CA VAL A 243 -48.84 -30.36 -73.05
C VAL A 243 -49.16 -30.79 -71.61
N GLU A 244 -49.80 -31.95 -71.41
CA GLU A 244 -50.08 -32.49 -70.07
C GLU A 244 -48.79 -32.81 -69.29
N GLU A 245 -47.81 -33.46 -69.94
CA GLU A 245 -46.49 -33.74 -69.35
C GLU A 245 -45.74 -32.44 -69.01
N TRP A 246 -45.79 -31.44 -69.89
CA TRP A 246 -45.21 -30.13 -69.62
C TRP A 246 -45.88 -29.45 -68.43
N PHE A 247 -47.22 -29.43 -68.36
CA PHE A 247 -47.95 -28.85 -67.23
C PHE A 247 -47.64 -29.58 -65.92
N THR A 248 -47.65 -30.92 -65.92
CA THR A 248 -47.31 -31.71 -64.72
C THR A 248 -45.89 -31.40 -64.24
N THR A 249 -44.90 -31.43 -65.14
CA THR A 249 -43.51 -31.09 -64.83
C THR A 249 -43.40 -29.69 -64.22
N GLN A 250 -44.08 -28.70 -64.80
CA GLN A 250 -44.01 -27.33 -64.30
C GLN A 250 -44.71 -27.14 -62.96
N THR A 251 -45.82 -27.85 -62.72
CA THR A 251 -46.47 -27.85 -61.40
C THR A 251 -45.62 -28.55 -60.34
N GLU A 252 -44.92 -29.63 -60.69
CA GLU A 252 -44.02 -30.32 -59.76
C GLU A 252 -42.81 -29.46 -59.41
N GLU A 253 -42.21 -28.77 -60.38
CA GLU A 253 -41.09 -27.86 -60.15
C GLU A 253 -41.50 -26.68 -59.26
N LEU A 254 -42.65 -26.06 -59.54
CA LEU A 254 -43.20 -25.01 -58.69
C LEU A 254 -43.45 -25.51 -57.27
N ASN A 255 -44.03 -26.71 -57.12
CA ASN A 255 -44.30 -27.29 -55.81
C ASN A 255 -43.00 -27.58 -55.04
N LYS A 256 -41.96 -28.09 -55.71
CA LYS A 256 -40.61 -28.26 -55.11
C LYS A 256 -40.03 -26.93 -54.64
N GLN A 257 -40.17 -25.87 -55.43
CA GLN A 257 -39.69 -24.54 -55.06
C GLN A 257 -40.46 -23.95 -53.87
N VAL A 258 -41.78 -24.16 -53.81
CA VAL A 258 -42.61 -23.71 -52.68
C VAL A 258 -42.22 -24.44 -51.39
N VAL A 259 -41.99 -25.75 -51.45
CA VAL A 259 -41.56 -26.54 -50.30
C VAL A 259 -40.18 -26.09 -49.82
N SER A 260 -39.20 -25.97 -50.72
CA SER A 260 -37.85 -25.54 -50.33
C SER A 260 -37.82 -24.11 -49.78
N SER A 261 -38.59 -23.19 -50.36
CA SER A 261 -38.75 -21.83 -49.84
C SER A 261 -39.42 -21.83 -48.46
N SER A 262 -40.44 -22.68 -48.24
CA SER A 262 -41.11 -22.81 -46.94
C SER A 262 -40.17 -23.36 -45.87
N GLU A 263 -39.37 -24.38 -46.19
CA GLU A 263 -38.36 -24.95 -45.29
C GLU A 263 -37.29 -23.93 -44.90
N GLN A 264 -36.78 -23.17 -45.86
CA GLN A 264 -35.83 -22.08 -45.61
C GLN A 264 -36.43 -21.02 -44.69
N LEU A 265 -37.68 -20.61 -44.94
CA LEU A 265 -38.37 -19.62 -44.12
C LEU A 265 -38.59 -20.12 -42.68
N GLN A 266 -38.95 -21.40 -42.51
CA GLN A 266 -39.07 -22.03 -41.19
C GLN A 266 -37.72 -22.09 -40.46
N SER A 267 -36.63 -22.42 -41.16
CA SER A 267 -35.28 -22.43 -40.60
C SER A 267 -34.85 -21.03 -40.13
N CYS A 268 -35.03 -20.01 -40.97
CA CYS A 268 -34.76 -18.62 -40.59
C CYS A 268 -35.61 -18.19 -39.39
N GLN A 269 -36.88 -18.58 -39.35
CA GLN A 269 -37.77 -18.26 -38.23
C GLN A 269 -37.29 -18.93 -36.92
N ALA A 270 -36.85 -20.19 -36.98
CA ALA A 270 -36.29 -20.88 -35.82
C ALA A 270 -35.01 -20.21 -35.30
N GLU A 271 -34.11 -19.82 -36.20
CA GLU A 271 -32.88 -19.09 -35.87
C GLU A 271 -33.17 -17.75 -35.21
N ILE A 272 -34.13 -16.97 -35.72
CA ILE A 272 -34.57 -15.71 -35.11
C ILE A 272 -35.08 -15.94 -33.69
N ILE A 273 -35.87 -17.00 -33.46
CA ILE A 273 -36.40 -17.31 -32.13
C ILE A 273 -35.28 -17.71 -31.18
N GLU A 274 -34.31 -18.50 -31.64
CA GLU A 274 -33.15 -18.92 -30.83
C GLU A 274 -32.26 -17.72 -30.47
N LEU A 275 -31.95 -16.85 -31.44
CA LEU A 275 -31.22 -15.61 -31.20
C LEU A 275 -31.96 -14.67 -30.22
N ARG A 276 -33.29 -14.57 -30.30
CA ARG A 276 -34.06 -13.81 -29.31
C ARG A 276 -33.97 -14.42 -27.90
N ARG A 277 -33.96 -15.75 -27.79
CA ARG A 277 -33.79 -16.44 -26.50
C ARG A 277 -32.39 -16.20 -25.93
N THR A 278 -31.34 -16.25 -26.76
CA THR A 278 -29.96 -16.01 -26.30
C THR A 278 -29.77 -14.56 -25.86
N VAL A 279 -30.31 -13.59 -26.60
CA VAL A 279 -30.29 -12.17 -26.21
C VAL A 279 -30.97 -11.97 -24.86
N ASN A 280 -32.20 -12.46 -24.67
CA ASN A 280 -32.90 -12.33 -23.40
C ASN A 280 -32.14 -13.00 -22.24
N ALA A 281 -31.52 -14.16 -22.48
CA ALA A 281 -30.71 -14.85 -21.45
C ALA A 281 -29.47 -14.04 -21.06
N LEU A 282 -28.78 -13.46 -22.05
CA LEU A 282 -27.61 -12.60 -21.82
C LEU A 282 -27.99 -11.29 -21.12
N GLU A 283 -29.15 -10.70 -21.42
CA GLU A 283 -29.66 -9.52 -20.72
C GLU A 283 -29.95 -9.80 -19.23
N ILE A 284 -30.54 -10.96 -18.92
CA ILE A 284 -30.77 -11.40 -17.53
C ILE A 284 -29.44 -11.60 -16.80
N GLU A 285 -28.47 -12.26 -17.43
CA GLU A 285 -27.14 -12.46 -16.84
C GLU A 285 -26.44 -11.12 -16.60
N LEU A 286 -26.50 -10.19 -17.56
CA LEU A 286 -25.95 -8.84 -17.42
C LEU A 286 -26.59 -8.10 -16.24
N GLN A 287 -27.91 -8.18 -16.08
CA GLN A 287 -28.60 -7.57 -14.93
C GLN A 287 -28.19 -8.24 -13.61
N ALA A 288 -28.01 -9.58 -13.60
CA ALA A 288 -27.55 -10.30 -12.42
C ALA A 288 -26.12 -9.88 -12.01
N GLN A 289 -25.22 -9.71 -12.99
CA GLN A 289 -23.86 -9.22 -12.75
C GLN A 289 -23.84 -7.77 -12.25
N HIS A 290 -24.71 -6.90 -12.77
CA HIS A 290 -24.86 -5.53 -12.24
C HIS A 290 -25.32 -5.55 -10.77
N ASN A 291 -26.35 -6.34 -10.45
CA ASN A 291 -26.83 -6.47 -9.08
C ASN A 291 -25.74 -7.01 -8.13
N LEU A 292 -24.93 -7.98 -8.60
CA LEU A 292 -23.82 -8.52 -7.82
C LEU A 292 -22.75 -7.46 -7.59
N ARG A 293 -22.33 -6.72 -8.61
CA ARG A 293 -21.38 -5.61 -8.48
C ARG A 293 -21.87 -4.59 -7.45
N ASP A 294 -23.12 -4.13 -7.58
CA ASP A 294 -23.68 -3.12 -6.68
C ASP A 294 -23.73 -3.63 -5.24
N SER A 295 -24.04 -4.92 -5.04
CA SER A 295 -24.00 -5.53 -3.70
C SER A 295 -22.58 -5.55 -3.11
N LEU A 296 -21.56 -5.87 -3.92
CA LEU A 296 -20.18 -5.90 -3.48
C LEU A 296 -19.65 -4.50 -3.17
N GLU A 297 -19.96 -3.51 -4.01
CA GLU A 297 -19.64 -2.10 -3.78
C GLU A 297 -20.27 -1.59 -2.47
N ASN A 298 -21.54 -1.92 -2.22
CA ASN A 298 -22.19 -1.58 -0.95
C ASN A 298 -21.47 -2.21 0.25
N THR A 299 -21.14 -3.51 0.19
CA THR A 299 -20.39 -4.16 1.28
C THR A 299 -19.01 -3.54 1.49
N LEU A 300 -18.32 -3.13 0.41
CA LEU A 300 -17.03 -2.45 0.50
C LEU A 300 -17.19 -1.12 1.24
N THR A 301 -18.11 -0.26 0.79
CA THR A 301 -18.34 1.05 1.43
C THR A 301 -18.77 0.93 2.90
N GLU A 302 -19.61 -0.05 3.25
CA GLU A 302 -19.99 -0.33 4.62
C GLU A 302 -18.79 -0.75 5.49
N THR A 303 -17.93 -1.64 4.97
CA THR A 303 -16.73 -2.07 5.70
C THR A 303 -15.73 -0.93 5.87
N GLU A 304 -15.48 -0.13 4.83
CA GLU A 304 -14.62 1.05 4.90
C GLU A 304 -15.15 2.07 5.92
N ALA A 305 -16.44 2.37 5.90
CA ALA A 305 -17.07 3.29 6.85
C ALA A 305 -16.93 2.77 8.29
N ARG A 306 -17.13 1.46 8.51
CA ARG A 306 -16.97 0.83 9.83
C ARG A 306 -15.54 0.93 10.35
N TYR A 307 -14.55 0.62 9.52
CA TYR A 307 -13.14 0.72 9.93
C TYR A 307 -12.69 2.16 10.11
N SER A 308 -13.16 3.08 9.28
CA SER A 308 -12.92 4.52 9.44
C SER A 308 -13.46 5.03 10.79
N SER A 309 -14.66 4.62 11.18
CA SER A 309 -15.23 4.93 12.49
C SER A 309 -14.39 4.36 13.65
N GLN A 310 -13.95 3.10 13.54
CA GLN A 310 -13.09 2.48 14.55
C GLN A 310 -11.74 3.20 14.68
N LEU A 311 -11.12 3.57 13.57
CA LEU A 311 -9.87 4.34 13.56
C LEU A 311 -10.06 5.72 14.21
N SER A 312 -11.17 6.41 13.91
CA SER A 312 -11.51 7.69 14.54
C SER A 312 -11.67 7.56 16.06
N GLN A 313 -12.32 6.49 16.54
CA GLN A 313 -12.47 6.23 17.97
C GLN A 313 -11.12 5.96 18.64
N LEU A 314 -10.26 5.12 18.02
CA LEU A 314 -8.90 4.88 18.52
C LEU A 314 -8.08 6.17 18.56
N GLN A 315 -8.16 6.99 17.52
CA GLN A 315 -7.48 8.29 17.47
C GLN A 315 -7.95 9.21 18.60
N CYS A 316 -9.25 9.26 18.87
CA CYS A 316 -9.80 10.04 19.98
C CYS A 316 -9.23 9.59 21.33
N MET A 317 -9.15 8.28 21.57
CA MET A 317 -8.55 7.75 22.80
C MET A 317 -7.06 8.11 22.91
N ILE A 318 -6.30 8.00 21.82
CA ILE A 318 -4.90 8.42 21.78
C ILE A 318 -4.79 9.90 22.16
N THR A 319 -5.56 10.78 21.51
CA THR A 319 -5.50 12.23 21.78
C THR A 319 -5.87 12.56 23.23
N ASN A 320 -6.81 11.84 23.83
CA ASN A 320 -7.20 12.05 25.23
C ASN A 320 -6.08 11.60 26.20
N VAL A 321 -5.40 10.50 25.92
CA VAL A 321 -4.25 10.06 26.74
C VAL A 321 -3.07 11.02 26.57
N GLU A 322 -2.80 11.49 25.34
CA GLU A 322 -1.78 12.49 25.07
C GLU A 322 -2.05 13.81 25.79
N SER A 323 -3.31 14.27 25.82
CA SER A 323 -3.68 15.48 26.56
C SER A 323 -3.52 15.31 28.07
N GLN A 324 -3.94 14.17 28.63
CA GLN A 324 -3.72 13.87 30.05
C GLN A 324 -2.23 13.82 30.42
N LEU A 325 -1.40 13.24 29.55
CA LEU A 325 0.06 13.23 29.75
C LEU A 325 0.66 14.65 29.71
N ALA A 326 0.18 15.50 28.81
CA ALA A 326 0.61 16.89 28.72
C ALA A 326 0.20 17.69 29.97
N GLU A 327 -1.01 17.49 30.47
CA GLU A 327 -1.52 18.12 31.69
C GLU A 327 -0.67 17.74 32.91
N ILE A 328 -0.42 16.44 33.13
CA ILE A 328 0.42 15.95 34.24
C ILE A 328 1.84 16.52 34.16
N ARG A 329 2.43 16.62 32.96
CA ARG A 329 3.76 17.23 32.78
C ARG A 329 3.76 18.70 33.17
N SER A 330 2.74 19.46 32.74
CA SER A 330 2.60 20.87 33.09
C SER A 330 2.42 21.07 34.60
N ASP A 331 1.62 20.22 35.25
CA ASP A 331 1.46 20.25 36.70
C ASP A 331 2.74 19.92 37.45
N LEU A 332 3.51 18.94 36.97
CA LEU A 332 4.80 18.59 37.57
C LEU A 332 5.82 19.71 37.41
N GLU A 333 5.86 20.37 36.26
CA GLU A 333 6.70 21.55 36.03
C GLU A 333 6.32 22.70 36.97
N ARG A 334 5.02 22.96 37.15
CA ARG A 334 4.52 23.96 38.10
C ARG A 334 4.91 23.63 39.53
N GLN A 335 4.70 22.39 39.98
CA GLN A 335 5.09 21.93 41.32
C GLN A 335 6.60 22.05 41.53
N ASN A 336 7.40 21.77 40.51
CA ASN A 336 8.86 21.92 40.59
C ASN A 336 9.26 23.38 40.80
N GLN A 337 8.62 24.31 40.09
CA GLN A 337 8.83 25.75 40.28
C GLN A 337 8.42 26.22 41.69
N GLU A 338 7.25 25.80 42.18
CA GLU A 338 6.79 26.10 43.54
C GLU A 338 7.76 25.54 44.60
N TYR A 339 8.25 24.32 44.40
CA TYR A 339 9.24 23.71 45.29
C TYR A 339 10.56 24.48 45.29
N GLN A 340 11.03 24.96 44.13
CA GLN A 340 12.23 25.78 44.04
C GLN A 340 12.07 27.10 44.82
N VAL A 341 10.92 27.78 44.68
CA VAL A 341 10.62 28.99 45.44
C VAL A 341 10.64 28.72 46.95
N LEU A 342 10.08 27.60 47.40
CA LEU A 342 10.11 27.21 48.82
C LEU A 342 11.53 26.93 49.32
N LEU A 343 12.39 26.30 48.51
CA LEU A 343 13.81 26.12 48.84
C LEU A 343 14.53 27.46 48.99
N ASP A 344 14.25 28.43 48.12
CA ASP A 344 14.85 29.76 48.19
C ASP A 344 14.41 30.51 49.47
N VAL A 345 13.12 30.43 49.82
CA VAL A 345 12.60 31.00 51.08
C VAL A 345 13.24 30.32 52.29
N ARG A 346 13.34 28.99 52.28
CA ARG A 346 14.00 28.23 53.35
C ARG A 346 15.45 28.67 53.51
N ALA A 347 16.21 28.78 52.43
CA ALA A 347 17.60 29.23 52.47
C ALA A 347 17.72 30.65 53.07
N ARG A 348 16.79 31.56 52.74
CA ARG A 348 16.75 32.90 53.35
C ARG A 348 16.47 32.85 54.85
N LEU A 349 15.48 32.07 55.28
CA LEU A 349 15.15 31.90 56.69
C LEU A 349 16.29 31.25 57.48
N GLU A 350 16.99 30.28 56.89
CA GLU A 350 18.18 29.67 57.50
C GLU A 350 19.30 30.71 57.72
N CYS A 351 19.50 31.62 56.75
CA CYS A 351 20.41 32.77 56.92
C CYS A 351 19.97 33.69 58.07
N GLU A 352 18.69 34.04 58.16
CA GLU A 352 18.15 34.87 59.27
C GLU A 352 18.30 34.17 60.63
N ILE A 353 18.06 32.87 60.73
CA ILE A 353 18.28 32.11 61.97
C ILE A 353 19.76 32.16 62.37
N ASN A 354 20.67 32.01 61.41
CA ASN A 354 22.10 32.07 61.68
C ASN A 354 22.54 33.48 62.14
N THR A 355 21.98 34.55 61.58
CA THR A 355 22.25 35.92 62.07
C THR A 355 21.69 36.12 63.47
N TYR A 356 20.46 35.66 63.75
CA TYR A 356 19.87 35.72 65.09
C TYR A 356 20.70 34.94 66.13
N ARG A 357 21.19 33.74 65.78
CA ARG A 357 22.10 32.96 66.64
C ARG A 357 23.39 33.72 66.96
N GLY A 358 24.02 34.31 65.94
CA GLY A 358 25.25 35.10 66.14
C GLY A 358 25.04 36.34 67.02
N LEU A 359 23.88 37.00 66.91
CA LEU A 359 23.53 38.13 67.78
C LEU A 359 23.36 37.70 69.24
N LEU A 360 22.63 36.61 69.49
CA LEU A 360 22.44 36.05 70.83
C LEU A 360 23.79 35.66 71.46
N GLU A 361 24.65 34.96 70.72
CA GLU A 361 26.01 34.61 71.18
C GLU A 361 26.86 35.86 71.50
N SER A 362 26.66 36.98 70.78
CA SER A 362 27.38 38.24 71.03
C SER A 362 26.86 39.05 72.21
N GLU A 363 25.59 38.86 72.59
CA GLU A 363 24.93 39.51 73.73
C GLU A 363 25.23 38.75 75.03
N ASP A 364 25.32 37.42 74.97
CA ASP A 364 25.83 36.57 76.05
C ASP A 364 27.30 36.91 76.43
N CYS A 365 28.06 37.55 75.52
CA CYS A 365 29.41 38.04 75.79
C CYS A 365 29.48 39.40 76.53
N LYS A 366 28.36 40.11 76.72
CA LYS A 366 28.32 41.45 77.35
C LYS A 366 27.69 41.49 78.74
N LEU A 367 27.24 40.35 79.27
CA LEU A 367 26.77 40.25 80.65
C LEU A 367 27.98 40.18 81.61
N PRO A 368 28.08 41.07 82.61
CA PRO A 368 29.03 40.90 83.71
C PRO A 368 28.70 39.59 84.44
N CYS A 369 29.69 38.71 84.54
CA CYS A 369 29.62 37.53 85.37
C CYS A 369 29.49 37.99 86.83
N ASN A 370 28.28 37.95 87.39
CA ASN A 370 28.06 38.15 88.82
C ASN A 370 28.05 36.78 89.53
N PRO A 371 28.73 36.68 90.69
CA PRO A 371 29.09 35.41 91.29
C PRO A 371 27.92 34.83 92.08
N CYS A 372 27.52 33.60 91.75
CA CYS A 372 27.21 32.65 92.80
C CYS A 372 28.25 31.54 92.71
N ALA A 373 29.20 31.61 93.63
CA ALA A 373 30.17 30.58 93.89
C ALA A 373 29.44 29.29 94.33
N THR A 374 29.74 28.18 93.65
CA THR A 374 30.33 27.04 94.35
C THR A 374 31.53 26.57 93.52
N THR A 375 32.67 27.11 93.92
CA THR A 375 34.09 26.81 93.66
C THR A 375 34.52 25.75 92.63
N ASN A 376 35.40 26.25 91.75
CA ASN A 376 36.65 25.68 91.18
C ASN A 376 36.54 24.98 89.81
N ALA A 377 36.78 25.69 88.68
CA ALA A 377 38.07 26.12 88.09
C ALA A 377 38.72 25.00 87.24
N CYS A 378 39.33 25.18 86.07
CA CYS A 378 39.53 26.24 85.08
C CYS A 378 40.23 25.54 83.88
N GLY A 379 40.09 26.01 82.64
CA GLY A 379 40.95 25.50 81.55
C GLY A 379 40.53 25.87 80.14
N SER A 380 40.82 27.10 79.73
CA SER A 380 40.56 27.69 78.42
C SER A 380 41.41 27.12 77.26
N SER A 381 40.85 27.20 76.04
CA SER A 381 41.40 27.98 74.88
C SER A 381 41.50 27.25 73.53
N GLY A 382 40.95 27.91 72.49
CA GLY A 382 41.38 27.83 71.07
C GLY A 382 40.43 27.03 70.16
N SER A 383 39.52 27.61 69.38
CA SER A 383 39.66 28.49 68.17
C SER A 383 39.52 27.69 66.87
N CYS A 384 38.52 28.11 66.05
CA CYS A 384 38.29 27.99 64.59
C CYS A 384 38.68 26.67 63.86
N VAL A 385 37.90 26.13 62.92
CA VAL A 385 37.65 26.65 61.57
C VAL A 385 36.41 25.99 60.95
N SER A 386 35.79 26.80 60.10
CA SER A 386 34.68 26.65 59.18
C SER A 386 34.70 25.44 58.23
N ASN A 387 33.49 25.15 57.72
CA ASN A 387 33.14 24.81 56.33
C ASN A 387 32.67 23.38 55.98
N SER A 388 31.40 23.39 55.52
CA SER A 388 30.88 22.73 54.32
C SER A 388 30.55 21.24 54.39
N CYS A 389 29.25 20.95 54.49
CA CYS A 389 28.67 19.73 53.94
C CYS A 389 27.62 20.09 52.88
N ALA A 390 27.98 19.77 51.63
CA ALA A 390 27.10 19.65 50.47
C ALA A 390 26.24 18.37 50.58
N PRO A 391 25.21 18.18 49.73
CA PRO A 391 23.93 17.61 50.11
C PRO A 391 23.86 16.08 49.95
N CYS A 392 23.07 15.44 50.81
CA CYS A 392 22.60 14.07 50.60
C CYS A 392 21.28 14.06 49.83
N THR A 393 21.29 13.29 48.75
CA THR A 393 20.17 12.90 47.87
C THR A 393 19.02 12.23 48.64
N PRO A 394 17.74 12.47 48.31
CA PRO A 394 16.64 11.80 48.97
C PRO A 394 16.38 10.41 48.41
N CYS A 395 16.00 9.52 49.33
CA CYS A 395 15.53 8.16 49.07
C CYS A 395 14.18 8.14 48.33
N VAL A 396 14.06 7.23 47.37
CA VAL A 396 12.81 6.82 46.72
C VAL A 396 11.93 6.02 47.70
N PRO A 397 10.60 6.20 47.66
CA PRO A 397 9.69 5.09 47.88
C PRO A 397 8.89 4.73 46.62
N ARG A 398 8.77 3.41 46.42
CA ARG A 398 7.99 2.69 45.41
C ARG A 398 6.46 2.80 45.66
N PRO A 399 5.62 2.39 44.68
CA PRO A 399 4.25 2.87 44.50
C PRO A 399 3.22 2.10 45.34
N ARG A 400 2.09 2.76 45.64
CA ARG A 400 0.83 2.09 45.98
C ARG A 400 -0.11 2.06 44.79
N CYS A 401 -0.65 0.86 44.57
CA CYS A 401 -1.62 0.47 43.56
C CYS A 401 -3.00 1.11 43.76
N GLY A 402 -3.69 1.37 42.63
CA GLY A 402 -5.11 1.07 42.36
C GLY A 402 -6.19 1.87 43.09
N PRO A 403 -7.31 2.20 42.42
CA PRO A 403 -8.22 1.13 41.99
C PRO A 403 -8.76 1.24 40.55
N CYS A 404 -9.05 0.07 39.98
CA CYS A 404 -9.97 -0.15 38.87
C CYS A 404 -11.42 -0.11 39.36
N ASN A 405 -12.31 0.51 38.57
CA ASN A 405 -13.62 -0.04 38.11
C ASN A 405 -14.41 1.10 37.45
N SER A 406 -14.64 1.05 36.14
CA SER A 406 -15.61 0.22 35.39
C SER A 406 -16.86 1.04 35.07
N PHE A 407 -17.05 1.43 33.82
CA PHE A 407 -18.40 1.59 33.28
C PHE A 407 -18.48 1.13 31.84
N VAL A 408 -19.29 0.08 31.70
CA VAL A 408 -19.82 -0.51 30.49
C VAL A 408 -20.97 0.37 30.00
N ARG A 409 -20.92 0.84 28.76
CA ARG A 409 -21.95 0.57 27.74
C ARG A 409 -21.51 1.05 26.37
#